data_AF-A0A183HQ11-F1
#
_entry.id   AF-A0A183HQ11-F1
#
_cell.length_a   1.000
_cell.length_b   1.000
_cell.length_c   1.000
_cell.angle_alpha   90.00
_cell.angle_beta   90.00
_cell.angle_gamma   90.00
#
_symmetry.space_group_name_H-M   'P 1'
#
loop_
_entity.id
_entity.type
_entity.pdbx_description
1 polymer ?
#
loop_
_entity_poly.entity_id
_entity_poly.type
_entity_poly.pdbx_seq_one_letter_code
_entity_poly.pdbx_strand_id
1 'polypeptide(L)'
;LVDFLKQVWGAAAGQVFYSLLCCTGGLVTLASYNRFHNNILKDAWILCIVDIVTSLFCGALASSALGFLCYELELPLERFSFKGGAQLIFVYLPEAIAKLPVAPIYSILYFAMINVMVETVVSSICDEFPEVLRRNHRRILSAACIIFFALGMPFCFAAGFYWLLLLDYFTTTWTLVLLAFLECMAISWAYGSSFSFFSF
;
A
#
# COMPACT_ATOMS: atom_id res chain seq x y z
N LEU A 1 7.39 -29.72 -9.73
CA LEU A 1 8.52 -28.77 -9.75
C LEU A 1 8.24 -27.56 -10.64
N VAL A 2 7.88 -27.76 -11.92
CA VAL A 2 7.57 -26.66 -12.86
C VAL A 2 6.40 -25.79 -12.38
N ASP A 3 5.31 -26.39 -11.88
CA ASP A 3 4.15 -25.62 -11.41
C ASP A 3 4.44 -24.87 -10.10
N PHE A 4 5.32 -25.42 -9.26
CA PHE A 4 5.83 -24.74 -8.07
C PHE A 4 6.65 -23.51 -8.46
N LEU A 5 7.58 -23.65 -9.41
CA LEU A 5 8.37 -22.52 -9.91
C LEU A 5 7.47 -21.43 -10.50
N LYS A 6 6.47 -21.80 -11.31
CA LYS A 6 5.51 -20.84 -11.87
C LYS A 6 4.76 -20.07 -10.78
N GLN A 7 4.32 -20.74 -9.73
CA GLN A 7 3.65 -20.08 -8.60
C GLN A 7 4.58 -19.14 -7.84
N VAL A 8 5.82 -19.54 -7.55
CA VAL A 8 6.77 -18.70 -6.81
C VAL A 8 7.15 -17.46 -7.61
N TRP A 9 7.46 -17.61 -8.90
CA TRP A 9 7.80 -16.47 -9.75
C TRP A 9 6.59 -15.54 -9.99
N GLY A 10 5.39 -16.11 -10.15
CA GLY A 10 4.16 -15.33 -10.26
C GLY A 10 3.86 -14.53 -8.98
N ALA A 11 4.01 -15.16 -7.82
CA ALA A 11 3.84 -14.50 -6.52
C ALA A 11 4.90 -13.42 -6.29
N ALA A 12 6.16 -13.67 -6.64
CA ALA A 12 7.24 -12.69 -6.52
C ALA A 12 7.01 -11.47 -7.43
N ALA A 13 6.61 -11.69 -8.68
CA ALA A 13 6.28 -10.61 -9.61
C ALA A 13 5.08 -9.79 -9.10
N GLY A 14 4.04 -10.46 -8.62
CA GLY A 14 2.89 -9.80 -7.98
C GLY A 14 3.32 -8.98 -6.77
N GLN A 15 4.12 -9.55 -5.87
CA GLN A 15 4.59 -8.86 -4.66
C GLN A 15 5.31 -7.55 -5.00
N VAL A 16 6.28 -7.57 -5.92
CA VAL A 16 7.01 -6.35 -6.32
C VAL A 16 6.07 -5.33 -6.96
N PHE A 17 5.16 -5.80 -7.82
CA PHE A 17 4.20 -4.96 -8.51
C PHE A 17 3.25 -4.23 -7.53
N TYR A 18 2.75 -4.95 -6.52
CA TYR A 18 1.90 -4.39 -5.48
C TYR A 18 2.68 -3.54 -4.46
N SER A 19 3.92 -3.90 -4.14
CA SER A 19 4.77 -3.15 -3.19
C SER A 19 5.07 -1.75 -3.69
N LEU A 20 5.45 -1.64 -4.97
CA LEU A 20 5.77 -0.36 -5.59
C LEU A 20 4.52 0.46 -5.98
N LEU A 21 3.32 -0.10 -5.83
CA LEU A 21 2.05 0.52 -6.25
C LEU A 21 2.12 1.06 -7.69
N CYS A 22 2.77 0.32 -8.58
CA CYS A 22 2.92 0.71 -9.97
C CYS A 22 1.53 0.93 -10.60
N CYS A 23 1.39 1.98 -11.43
CA CYS A 23 0.15 2.27 -12.17
C CYS A 23 -1.06 2.65 -11.30
N THR A 24 -0.85 3.08 -10.04
CA THR A 24 -1.92 3.65 -9.18
C THR A 24 -2.10 5.16 -9.35
N GLY A 25 -1.33 5.80 -10.24
CA GLY A 25 -1.30 7.25 -10.42
C GLY A 25 -0.38 7.98 -9.43
N GLY A 26 -0.18 7.48 -8.21
CA GLY A 26 0.61 8.18 -7.18
C GLY A 26 2.05 8.49 -7.59
N LEU A 27 2.76 7.54 -8.20
CA LEU A 27 4.11 7.76 -8.73
C LEU A 27 4.12 8.74 -9.92
N VAL A 28 3.07 8.74 -10.74
CA VAL A 28 2.92 9.66 -11.89
C VAL A 28 2.70 11.08 -11.38
N THR A 29 1.85 11.26 -10.37
CA THR A 29 1.60 12.54 -9.71
C THR A 29 2.86 13.08 -9.05
N LEU A 30 3.60 12.25 -8.29
CA LEU A 30 4.90 12.64 -7.72
C LEU A 30 5.92 13.04 -8.79
N ALA A 31 5.97 12.30 -9.90
CA ALA A 31 6.85 12.64 -11.02
C ALA A 31 6.46 13.97 -11.68
N SER A 32 5.17 14.33 -11.71
CA SER A 32 4.69 15.61 -12.27
C SER A 32 5.14 16.84 -11.48
N TYR A 33 5.44 16.70 -10.18
CA TYR A 33 6.00 17.78 -9.37
C TYR A 33 7.53 17.88 -9.46
N ASN A 34 8.20 16.94 -10.16
CA ASN A 34 9.65 16.92 -10.28
C ASN A 34 10.15 17.88 -11.38
N ARG A 35 11.42 18.31 -11.31
CA ARG A 35 11.99 19.20 -12.33
C ARG A 35 12.13 18.46 -13.66
N PHE A 36 11.83 19.13 -14.77
CA PHE A 36 11.90 18.56 -16.13
C PHE A 36 13.25 17.94 -16.52
N HIS A 37 14.37 18.41 -15.95
CA HIS A 37 15.72 17.89 -16.24
C HIS A 37 16.28 17.00 -15.12
N ASN A 38 15.42 16.41 -14.28
CA ASN A 38 15.86 15.50 -13.24
C ASN A 38 16.12 14.09 -13.80
N ASN A 39 17.09 13.38 -13.22
CA ASN A 39 17.43 12.03 -13.66
C ASN A 39 16.45 11.01 -13.06
N ILE A 40 15.35 10.76 -13.77
CA ILE A 40 14.28 9.84 -13.35
C ILE A 40 14.80 8.41 -13.16
N LEU A 41 15.80 7.97 -13.94
CA LEU A 41 16.41 6.66 -13.80
C LEU A 41 17.05 6.46 -12.43
N LYS A 42 17.78 7.47 -11.92
CA LYS A 42 18.39 7.40 -10.58
C LYS A 42 17.34 7.32 -9.49
N ASP A 43 16.29 8.13 -9.60
CA ASP A 43 15.19 8.14 -8.63
C ASP A 43 14.45 6.79 -8.60
N ALA A 44 14.19 6.21 -9.78
CA ALA A 44 13.56 4.89 -9.89
C ALA A 44 14.43 3.78 -9.27
N TRP A 45 15.76 3.80 -9.50
CA TRP A 45 16.67 2.84 -8.86
C TRP A 45 16.70 2.99 -7.34
N ILE A 46 16.75 4.23 -6.84
CA ILE A 46 16.72 4.50 -5.39
C ILE A 46 15.39 4.01 -4.80
N LEU A 47 14.25 4.29 -5.46
CA LEU A 47 12.93 3.85 -5.04
C LEU A 47 12.88 2.32 -4.88
N CYS A 48 13.34 1.58 -5.88
CA CYS A 48 13.37 0.11 -5.84
C CYS A 48 14.27 -0.42 -4.71
N ILE A 49 15.44 0.17 -4.50
CA ILE A 49 16.36 -0.27 -3.43
C ILE A 49 15.73 -0.02 -2.06
N VAL A 50 15.15 1.16 -1.86
CA VAL A 50 14.49 1.53 -0.60
C VAL A 50 13.28 0.62 -0.34
N ASP A 51 12.48 0.30 -1.36
CA ASP A 51 11.35 -0.63 -1.25
C ASP A 51 11.82 -2.02 -0.81
N ILE A 52 12.88 -2.57 -1.42
CA ILE A 52 13.44 -3.87 -1.05
C ILE A 52 13.95 -3.86 0.40
N VAL A 53 14.76 -2.87 0.78
CA VAL A 53 15.33 -2.77 2.13
C VAL A 53 14.22 -2.62 3.17
N THR A 54 13.24 -1.77 2.90
CA THR A 54 12.10 -1.53 3.80
C THR A 54 11.27 -2.80 3.95
N SER A 55 10.99 -3.51 2.84
CA SER A 55 10.24 -4.77 2.85
C SER A 55 10.96 -5.87 3.64
N LEU A 56 12.28 -6.00 3.47
CA LEU A 56 13.09 -6.95 4.25
C LEU A 56 13.08 -6.60 5.74
N PHE A 57 13.22 -5.33 6.08
CA PHE A 57 13.18 -4.88 7.47
C PHE A 57 11.79 -5.10 8.10
N CYS A 58 10.73 -4.77 7.38
CA CYS A 58 9.34 -4.97 7.84
C CYS A 58 9.02 -6.45 8.01
N GLY A 59 9.48 -7.30 7.09
CA GLY A 59 9.37 -8.76 7.20
C GLY A 59 10.09 -9.31 8.44
N ALA A 60 11.30 -8.85 8.71
CA ALA A 60 12.06 -9.24 9.90
C ALA A 60 11.34 -8.80 11.19
N LEU A 61 10.85 -7.55 11.25
CA LEU A 61 10.09 -7.05 12.39
C LEU A 61 8.81 -7.85 12.62
N ALA A 62 8.04 -8.15 11.57
CA ALA A 62 6.82 -8.94 11.67
C ALA A 62 7.11 -10.36 12.18
N SER A 63 8.16 -11.02 11.67
CA SER A 63 8.57 -12.33 12.17
C SER A 63 9.05 -12.31 13.62
N SER A 64 9.73 -11.23 14.04
CA SER A 64 10.18 -11.06 15.42
C SER A 64 8.99 -10.83 16.38
N ALA A 65 8.03 -9.99 15.99
CA ALA A 65 6.83 -9.73 16.78
C ALA A 65 5.98 -11.00 16.92
N LEU A 66 5.87 -11.78 15.85
CA LEU A 66 5.23 -13.10 15.88
C LEU A 66 5.94 -14.08 16.82
N GLY A 67 7.26 -14.16 16.74
CA GLY A 67 8.05 -15.03 17.62
C GLY A 67 7.86 -14.70 19.09
N PHE A 68 7.84 -13.40 19.42
CA PHE A 68 7.53 -12.91 20.77
C PHE A 68 6.11 -13.31 21.21
N LEU A 69 5.11 -13.14 20.34
CA LEU A 69 3.73 -13.50 20.66
C LEU A 69 3.56 -15.01 20.90
N CYS A 70 4.25 -15.86 20.11
CA CYS A 70 4.23 -17.31 20.29
C CYS A 70 4.87 -17.73 21.62
N TYR A 71 5.97 -17.07 22.01
CA TYR A 71 6.62 -17.29 23.30
C TYR A 71 5.70 -16.92 24.46
N GLU A 72 5.04 -15.77 24.39
CA GLU A 72 4.17 -15.25 25.45
C GLU A 72 2.84 -16.01 25.59
N LEU A 73 2.34 -16.61 24.50
CA LEU A 73 1.11 -17.41 24.50
C LEU A 73 1.36 -18.92 24.67
N GLU A 74 2.62 -19.36 24.79
CA GLU A 74 3.02 -20.78 24.84
C GLU A 74 2.41 -21.63 23.70
N LEU A 75 2.21 -21.02 22.53
CA LEU A 75 1.58 -21.66 21.38
C LEU A 75 2.63 -22.19 20.39
N PRO A 76 2.47 -23.42 19.87
CA PRO A 76 3.32 -23.93 18.81
C PRO A 76 3.10 -23.15 17.51
N LEU A 77 4.20 -22.77 16.84
CA LEU A 77 4.22 -22.03 15.56
C LEU A 77 3.34 -22.69 14.48
N GLU A 78 3.20 -24.01 14.51
CA GLU A 78 2.41 -24.79 13.53
C GLU A 78 0.89 -24.55 13.62
N ARG A 79 0.38 -24.07 14.77
CA ARG A 79 -1.05 -23.69 14.89
C ARG A 79 -1.37 -22.35 14.25
N PHE A 80 -0.37 -21.51 13.97
CA PHE A 80 -0.54 -20.30 13.17
C PHE A 80 -0.59 -20.69 11.69
N SER A 81 -1.66 -21.35 11.30
CA SER A 81 -1.93 -21.61 9.88
C SER A 81 -2.15 -20.25 9.21
N PHE A 82 -1.16 -19.81 8.42
CA PHE A 82 -1.10 -18.54 7.69
C PHE A 82 -2.22 -18.42 6.64
N LYS A 83 -3.49 -18.35 7.07
CA LYS A 83 -4.63 -18.27 6.16
C LYS A 83 -4.74 -16.91 5.45
N GLY A 84 -4.00 -15.89 5.88
CA GLY A 84 -3.87 -14.62 5.16
C GLY A 84 -2.96 -13.60 5.84
N GLY A 85 -2.25 -12.78 5.05
CA GLY A 85 -1.34 -11.75 5.54
C GLY A 85 -2.04 -10.61 6.29
N ALA A 86 -3.28 -10.28 5.95
CA ALA A 86 -4.03 -9.22 6.62
C ALA A 86 -4.40 -9.57 8.09
N GLN A 87 -4.74 -10.83 8.37
CA GLN A 87 -4.99 -11.31 9.74
C GLN A 87 -3.76 -11.14 10.64
N LEU A 88 -2.58 -11.34 10.05
CA LEU A 88 -1.31 -11.14 10.74
C LEU A 88 -1.12 -9.71 11.25
N ILE A 89 -1.33 -8.74 10.37
CA ILE A 89 -1.05 -7.34 10.64
C ILE A 89 -2.15 -6.71 11.51
N PHE A 90 -3.42 -7.07 11.32
CA PHE A 90 -4.54 -6.40 11.98
C PHE A 90 -5.02 -7.04 13.28
N VAL A 91 -4.67 -8.31 13.54
CA VAL A 91 -5.08 -9.02 14.77
C VAL A 91 -3.88 -9.31 15.66
N TYR A 92 -2.88 -10.02 15.13
CA TYR A 92 -1.77 -10.52 15.93
C TYR A 92 -0.73 -9.44 16.25
N LEU A 93 -0.43 -8.54 15.32
CA LEU A 93 0.57 -7.50 15.54
C LEU A 93 0.16 -6.51 16.66
N PRO A 94 -1.08 -5.98 16.72
CA PRO A 94 -1.53 -5.15 17.83
C PRO A 94 -1.58 -5.90 19.17
N GLU A 95 -1.96 -7.18 19.15
CA GLU A 95 -1.96 -8.03 20.35
C GLU A 95 -0.55 -8.24 20.90
N ALA A 96 0.45 -8.43 20.02
CA ALA A 96 1.86 -8.49 20.40
C ALA A 96 2.36 -7.17 20.99
N ILE A 97 2.00 -6.04 20.37
CA ILE A 97 2.40 -4.71 20.85
C ILE A 97 1.79 -4.40 22.22
N ALA A 98 0.53 -4.81 22.47
CA ALA A 98 -0.16 -4.59 23.73
C ALA A 98 0.50 -5.30 24.93
N LYS A 99 1.26 -6.38 24.68
CA LYS A 99 1.98 -7.14 25.72
C LYS A 99 3.41 -6.65 25.98
N LEU A 100 3.91 -5.68 25.22
CA LEU A 100 5.26 -5.14 25.43
C LEU A 100 5.31 -4.24 26.69
N PRO A 101 6.35 -4.35 27.54
CA PRO A 101 6.45 -3.61 28.79
C PRO A 101 6.61 -2.08 28.65
N VAL A 102 6.72 -1.57 27.40
CA VAL A 102 6.88 -0.14 27.08
C VAL A 102 5.71 0.39 26.24
N ALA A 103 4.49 -0.05 26.55
CA ALA A 103 3.22 0.36 25.91
C ALA A 103 3.06 1.88 25.61
N PRO A 104 3.48 2.84 26.47
CA PRO A 104 3.29 4.27 26.18
C PRO A 104 4.14 4.78 25.00
N ILE A 105 5.35 4.26 24.78
CA ILE A 105 6.19 4.70 23.65
C ILE A 105 5.62 4.19 22.32
N TYR A 106 5.20 2.92 22.27
CA TYR A 106 4.59 2.34 21.08
C TYR A 106 3.26 3.01 20.72
N SER A 107 2.46 3.41 21.72
CA SER A 107 1.21 4.14 21.50
C SER A 107 1.46 5.53 20.89
N ILE A 108 2.45 6.28 21.38
CA ILE A 108 2.81 7.60 20.83
C ILE A 108 3.27 7.45 19.37
N LEU A 109 4.13 6.46 19.09
CA LEU A 109 4.64 6.21 17.74
C LEU A 109 3.51 5.81 16.77
N TYR A 110 2.55 5.01 17.22
CA TYR A 110 1.38 4.60 16.44
C TYR A 110 0.45 5.78 16.11
N PHE A 111 0.13 6.61 17.10
CA PHE A 111 -0.69 7.81 16.85
C PHE A 111 0.03 8.83 15.98
N ALA A 112 1.35 8.99 16.12
CA ALA A 112 2.14 9.85 15.24
C ALA A 112 2.09 9.35 13.79
N MET A 113 2.27 8.05 13.56
CA MET A 113 2.18 7.44 12.23
C MET A 113 0.81 7.66 11.59
N ILE A 114 -0.28 7.44 12.34
CA ILE A 114 -1.65 7.65 11.82
C ILE A 114 -1.88 9.11 11.43
N ASN A 115 -1.42 10.08 12.23
CA ASN A 115 -1.60 11.51 11.90
C ASN A 115 -0.90 11.88 10.59
N VAL A 116 0.35 11.45 10.42
CA VAL A 116 1.12 11.68 9.18
C VAL A 116 0.45 11.01 7.98
N MET A 117 -0.09 9.81 8.15
CA MET A 117 -0.77 9.09 7.08
C MET A 117 -2.08 9.77 6.65
N VAL A 118 -2.88 10.26 7.61
CA VAL A 118 -4.12 11.00 7.29
C VAL A 118 -3.80 12.33 6.61
N GLU A 119 -2.78 13.05 7.08
CA GLU A 119 -2.37 14.33 6.50
C GLU A 119 -1.87 14.18 5.05
N THR A 120 -1.10 13.13 4.77
CA THR A 120 -0.60 12.84 3.41
C THR A 120 -1.74 12.48 2.46
N VAL A 121 -2.69 11.64 2.86
CA VAL A 121 -3.87 11.31 2.04
C VAL A 121 -4.72 12.55 1.75
N VAL A 122 -4.95 13.39 2.76
CA VAL A 122 -5.73 14.63 2.59
C VAL A 122 -4.99 15.60 1.64
N SER A 123 -3.66 15.73 1.76
CA SER A 123 -2.86 16.54 0.83
C SER A 123 -2.93 16.01 -0.61
N SER A 124 -2.73 14.71 -0.83
CA SER A 124 -2.77 14.12 -2.18
C SER A 124 -4.12 14.32 -2.86
N ILE A 125 -5.23 14.21 -2.13
CA ILE A 125 -6.57 14.49 -2.67
C ILE A 125 -6.76 15.97 -3.01
N CYS A 126 -6.19 16.88 -2.21
CA CYS A 126 -6.23 18.31 -2.49
C CYS A 126 -5.40 18.68 -3.73
N ASP A 127 -4.30 17.98 -3.96
CA ASP A 127 -3.38 18.19 -5.08
C ASP A 127 -3.90 17.67 -6.43
N GLU A 128 -4.78 16.66 -6.44
CA GLU A 128 -5.36 16.08 -7.67
C GLU A 128 -6.41 17.00 -8.35
N PHE A 129 -7.06 17.91 -7.61
CA PHE A 129 -8.18 18.74 -8.13
C PHE A 129 -7.94 20.28 -8.08
N PRO A 130 -6.78 20.83 -8.47
CA PRO A 130 -6.46 22.24 -8.23
C PRO A 130 -7.37 23.22 -8.99
N GLU A 131 -7.84 22.87 -10.19
CA GLU A 131 -8.63 23.78 -11.04
C GLU A 131 -10.12 23.86 -10.69
N VAL A 132 -10.75 22.74 -10.27
CA VAL A 132 -12.17 22.70 -9.87
C VAL A 132 -12.36 23.17 -8.42
N LEU A 133 -11.32 23.01 -7.58
CA LEU A 133 -11.35 23.27 -6.14
C LEU A 133 -11.29 24.77 -5.79
N ARG A 134 -10.84 25.64 -6.71
CA ARG A 134 -10.63 27.08 -6.44
C ARG A 134 -11.92 27.87 -6.21
N ARG A 135 -13.06 27.42 -6.73
CA ARG A 135 -14.34 28.17 -6.68
C ARG A 135 -15.26 27.76 -5.51
N ASN A 136 -15.06 26.58 -4.90
CA ASN A 136 -15.93 26.12 -3.81
C ASN A 136 -15.25 25.11 -2.85
N HIS A 137 -13.98 25.35 -2.50
CA HIS A 137 -13.11 24.43 -1.74
C HIS A 137 -13.82 23.74 -0.56
N ARG A 138 -14.57 24.51 0.23
CA ARG A 138 -15.18 24.03 1.47
C ARG A 138 -16.30 23.03 1.24
N ARG A 139 -17.05 23.15 0.14
CA ARG A 139 -18.18 22.25 -0.18
C ARG A 139 -17.70 20.93 -0.77
N ILE A 140 -16.71 20.97 -1.66
CA ILE A 140 -16.15 19.77 -2.30
C ILE A 140 -15.38 18.95 -1.27
N LEU A 141 -14.55 19.60 -0.44
CA LEU A 141 -13.83 18.93 0.64
C LEU A 141 -14.81 18.32 1.66
N SER A 142 -15.85 19.06 2.07
CA SER A 142 -16.85 18.51 2.99
C SER A 142 -17.62 17.34 2.38
N ALA A 143 -17.97 17.40 1.09
CA ALA A 143 -18.66 16.32 0.40
C ALA A 143 -17.77 15.07 0.27
N ALA A 144 -16.49 15.25 -0.09
CA ALA A 144 -15.51 14.17 -0.16
C ALA A 144 -15.32 13.52 1.21
N CYS A 145 -15.14 14.30 2.28
CA CYS A 145 -15.03 13.75 3.63
C CYS A 145 -16.29 12.98 4.06
N ILE A 146 -17.49 13.48 3.72
CA ILE A 146 -18.75 12.77 4.01
C ILE A 146 -18.83 11.46 3.22
N ILE A 147 -18.42 11.45 1.96
CA ILE A 147 -18.39 10.25 1.12
C ILE A 147 -17.38 9.24 1.70
N PHE A 148 -16.16 9.64 2.03
CA PHE A 148 -15.17 8.76 2.66
C PHE A 148 -15.62 8.24 4.02
N PHE A 149 -16.30 9.07 4.83
CA PHE A 149 -16.89 8.64 6.09
C PHE A 149 -18.00 7.61 5.88
N ALA A 150 -18.88 7.83 4.90
CA ALA A 150 -19.95 6.89 4.55
C ALA A 150 -19.40 5.57 4.01
N LEU A 151 -18.34 5.61 3.18
CA LEU A 151 -17.63 4.43 2.69
C LEU A 151 -16.82 3.72 3.79
N GLY A 152 -16.40 4.45 4.83
CA GLY A 152 -15.72 3.92 6.01
C GLY A 152 -16.63 3.17 6.98
N MET A 153 -17.91 3.57 7.04
CA MET A 153 -18.92 3.05 7.96
C MET A 153 -19.11 1.51 7.92
N PRO A 154 -19.15 0.85 6.75
CA PRO A 154 -19.20 -0.60 6.63
C PRO A 154 -18.07 -1.35 7.37
N PHE A 155 -16.89 -0.74 7.48
CA PHE A 155 -15.73 -1.34 8.14
C PHE A 155 -15.78 -1.27 9.67
N CYS A 156 -16.66 -0.44 10.25
CA CYS A 156 -16.82 -0.30 11.69
C CYS A 156 -17.83 -1.28 12.30
N PHE A 157 -18.60 -2.02 11.50
CA PHE A 157 -19.54 -3.02 12.01
C PHE A 157 -18.82 -4.28 12.50
N ALA A 158 -19.51 -5.16 13.25
CA ALA A 158 -18.96 -6.41 13.75
C ALA A 158 -18.42 -7.35 12.63
N ALA A 159 -18.92 -7.20 11.40
CA ALA A 159 -18.43 -7.91 10.22
C ALA A 159 -17.37 -7.12 9.41
N GLY A 160 -16.94 -5.96 9.88
CA GLY A 160 -16.05 -5.04 9.17
C GLY A 160 -14.72 -5.65 8.76
N PHE A 161 -14.17 -6.54 9.60
CA PHE A 161 -12.95 -7.28 9.27
C PHE A 161 -13.11 -8.19 8.04
N TYR A 162 -14.29 -8.82 7.85
CA TYR A 162 -14.57 -9.63 6.67
C TYR A 162 -14.72 -8.75 5.41
N TRP A 163 -15.32 -7.57 5.55
CA TRP A 163 -15.37 -6.58 4.45
C TRP A 163 -13.98 -6.12 4.03
N LEU A 164 -13.06 -5.89 4.99
CA LEU A 164 -11.66 -5.55 4.70
C LEU A 164 -10.95 -6.66 3.93
N LEU A 165 -11.06 -7.92 4.40
CA LEU A 165 -10.46 -9.06 3.72
C LEU A 165 -10.99 -9.25 2.30
N LEU A 166 -12.29 -9.03 2.11
CA LEU A 166 -12.92 -9.15 0.80
C LEU A 166 -12.47 -8.04 -0.15
N LEU A 167 -12.42 -6.79 0.32
CA LEU A 167 -11.93 -5.66 -0.48
C LEU A 167 -10.46 -5.82 -0.86
N ASP A 168 -9.61 -6.21 0.10
CA ASP A 168 -8.19 -6.47 -0.16
C ASP A 168 -8.02 -7.55 -1.23
N TYR A 169 -8.77 -8.66 -1.11
CA TYR A 169 -8.73 -9.72 -2.12
C TYR A 169 -9.16 -9.24 -3.51
N PHE A 170 -10.25 -8.48 -3.63
CA PHE A 170 -10.72 -8.01 -4.95
C PHE A 170 -9.83 -6.92 -5.55
N THR A 171 -9.32 -5.99 -4.74
CA THR A 171 -8.49 -4.86 -5.18
C THR A 171 -7.10 -5.32 -5.59
N THR A 172 -6.50 -6.19 -4.77
CA THR A 172 -5.13 -6.67 -4.90
C THR A 172 -5.00 -7.86 -5.86
N THR A 173 -6.08 -8.39 -6.45
CA THR A 173 -5.95 -9.55 -7.38
C THR A 173 -6.10 -9.16 -8.84
N TRP A 174 -7.08 -8.33 -9.20
CA TRP A 174 -7.44 -8.10 -10.61
C TRP A 174 -7.37 -6.65 -11.06
N THR A 175 -7.75 -5.71 -10.18
CA THR A 175 -7.93 -4.31 -10.56
C THR A 175 -6.63 -3.65 -11.00
N LEU A 176 -5.55 -3.80 -10.23
CA LEU A 176 -4.27 -3.13 -10.54
C LEU A 176 -3.56 -3.74 -11.75
N VAL A 177 -3.65 -5.06 -11.93
CA VAL A 177 -3.07 -5.73 -13.11
C VAL A 177 -3.77 -5.28 -14.39
N LEU A 178 -5.11 -5.20 -14.37
CA LEU A 178 -5.88 -4.70 -15.50
C LEU A 178 -5.61 -3.21 -15.76
N LEU A 179 -5.54 -2.40 -14.72
CA LEU A 179 -5.23 -0.97 -14.84
C LEU A 179 -3.86 -0.75 -15.48
N ALA A 180 -2.84 -1.45 -15.00
CA ALA A 180 -1.49 -1.36 -15.55
C ALA A 180 -1.40 -1.85 -16.99
N PHE A 181 -2.10 -2.94 -17.32
CA PHE A 181 -2.17 -3.41 -18.70
C PHE A 181 -2.82 -2.36 -19.62
N LEU A 182 -3.92 -1.75 -19.18
CA LEU A 182 -4.61 -0.70 -19.93
C LEU A 182 -3.75 0.56 -20.06
N GLU A 183 -3.03 0.98 -19.02
CA GLU A 183 -2.10 2.12 -19.08
C GLU A 183 -0.95 1.86 -20.05
N CYS A 184 -0.29 0.70 -19.97
CA CYS A 184 0.78 0.33 -20.89
C CYS A 184 0.27 0.27 -22.34
N MET A 185 -0.92 -0.28 -22.56
CA MET A 185 -1.54 -0.34 -23.88
C MET A 185 -1.90 1.06 -24.40
N ALA A 186 -2.48 1.91 -23.56
CA ALA A 186 -2.83 3.28 -23.91
C ALA A 186 -1.58 4.11 -24.28
N ILE A 187 -0.50 4.01 -23.51
CA ILE A 187 0.77 4.70 -23.79
C ILE A 187 1.38 4.16 -25.09
N SER A 188 1.43 2.84 -25.27
CA SER A 188 2.00 2.22 -26.47
C SER A 188 1.27 2.62 -27.75
N TRP A 189 -0.07 2.70 -27.70
CA TRP A 189 -0.91 3.01 -28.86
C TRP A 189 -1.02 4.51 -29.14
N ALA A 190 -1.08 5.35 -28.11
CA ALA A 190 -1.22 6.80 -28.26
C ALA A 190 0.09 7.50 -28.61
N TYR A 191 1.23 7.10 -28.01
CA TYR A 191 2.52 7.75 -28.24
C TYR A 191 3.35 7.11 -29.36
N GLY A 192 2.99 5.89 -29.81
CA GLY A 192 3.74 5.13 -30.79
C GLY A 192 5.10 4.68 -30.25
N SER A 193 5.45 3.42 -30.51
CA SER A 193 6.68 2.75 -30.00
C SER A 193 8.00 3.45 -30.38
N SER A 194 7.98 4.46 -31.23
CA SER A 194 9.17 5.15 -31.74
C SER A 194 9.66 6.31 -30.88
N PHE A 195 8.80 6.95 -30.06
CA PHE A 195 9.20 8.12 -29.26
C PHE A 195 9.76 7.76 -27.88
N SER A 196 9.31 6.64 -27.29
CA SER A 196 9.68 6.25 -25.92
C SER A 196 11.09 5.65 -25.80
N PHE A 197 11.65 5.09 -26.89
CA PHE A 197 13.00 4.50 -26.88
C PHE A 197 14.13 5.52 -27.09
N PHE A 198 13.81 6.74 -27.54
CA PHE A 198 14.82 7.76 -27.90
C PHE A 198 15.10 8.79 -26.80
N SER A 199 14.42 8.70 -25.65
CA SER A 199 14.54 9.67 -24.55
C SER A 199 14.70 9.01 -23.18
N PHE A 200 15.37 7.86 -23.14
CA PHE A 200 15.94 7.26 -21.92
C PHE A 200 17.43 7.57 -21.83
#